data_AF-A0A9X9WZE0-F1
#
_entry.id   AF-A0A9X9WZE0-F1
#
_cell.length_a   1.000
_cell.length_b   1.000
_cell.length_c   1.000
_cell.angle_alpha   90.00
_cell.angle_beta   90.00
_cell.angle_gamma   90.00
#
_symmetry.space_group_name_H-M   'P 1'
#
loop_
_entity.id
_entity.type
_entity.pdbx_description
1 polymer ?
#
loop_
_entity_poly.entity_id
_entity_poly.type
_entity_poly.pdbx_seq_one_letter_code
_entity_poly.pdbx_strand_id
1 'polypeptide(L)'
;METDRPFREWPLEQLAEQAALHAADRKVLAALLAEAALRPGQRAIALRARLSRMQEGLAPDAPAGELRLLLAAAATEIEDLRARLRAAEAALAARPPACEAVGEPGPHRRVYLTPNAPAWLVAEVRRAFRRRYHPDAHNDSARRRRAEDVFKRAEAVFAEIEKLS
;
A
#
# COMPACT_ATOMS: atom_id res chain seq x y z
N MET A 1 -16.54 51.03 -14.64
CA MET A 1 -16.03 49.76 -14.08
C MET A 1 -16.12 48.72 -15.17
N GLU A 2 -15.02 48.49 -15.89
CA GLU A 2 -14.95 47.38 -16.85
C GLU A 2 -15.10 46.09 -16.08
N THR A 3 -16.20 45.37 -16.29
CA THR A 3 -16.34 43.99 -15.84
C THR A 3 -15.21 43.19 -16.45
N ASP A 4 -14.33 42.67 -15.61
CA ASP A 4 -13.22 41.81 -15.98
C ASP A 4 -13.78 40.58 -16.73
N ARG A 5 -13.59 40.56 -18.05
CA ARG A 5 -14.06 39.49 -18.95
C ARG A 5 -12.83 38.79 -19.48
N PRO A 6 -12.33 37.73 -18.80
CA PRO A 6 -11.02 37.15 -19.08
C PRO A 6 -10.88 36.56 -20.49
N PHE A 7 -12.01 36.32 -21.18
CA PHE A 7 -12.05 35.69 -22.50
C PHE A 7 -12.57 36.62 -23.61
N ARG A 8 -12.77 37.91 -23.33
CA ARG A 8 -13.35 38.87 -24.27
C ARG A 8 -12.59 38.94 -25.60
N GLU A 9 -11.27 38.86 -25.53
CA GLU A 9 -10.38 39.01 -26.69
C GLU A 9 -10.17 37.71 -27.46
N TRP A 10 -10.58 36.56 -26.91
CA TRP A 10 -10.32 35.26 -27.53
C TRP A 10 -11.30 35.00 -28.68
N PRO A 11 -10.87 34.50 -29.85
CA PRO A 11 -11.78 34.06 -30.90
C PRO A 11 -12.62 32.84 -30.48
N LEU A 12 -13.74 32.60 -31.17
CA LEU A 12 -14.66 31.50 -30.84
C LEU A 12 -13.99 30.12 -30.94
N GLU A 13 -13.04 29.98 -31.86
CA GLU A 13 -12.24 28.78 -32.08
C GLU A 13 -11.37 28.49 -30.85
N GLN A 14 -10.76 29.51 -30.26
CA GLN A 14 -9.96 29.37 -29.03
C GLN A 14 -10.85 29.03 -27.83
N LEU A 15 -12.05 29.60 -27.72
CA LEU A 15 -13.02 29.19 -26.69
C LEU A 15 -13.39 27.70 -26.82
N ALA A 16 -13.59 27.22 -28.05
CA ALA A 16 -13.95 25.83 -28.33
C ALA A 16 -12.80 24.85 -28.02
N GLU A 17 -11.56 25.23 -28.34
CA GLU A 17 -10.35 24.48 -28.02
C GLU A 17 -10.18 24.35 -26.50
N GLN A 18 -10.34 25.46 -25.78
CA GLN A 18 -10.19 25.50 -24.33
C GLN A 18 -11.29 24.71 -23.63
N ALA A 19 -12.51 24.73 -24.17
CA ALA A 19 -13.57 23.86 -23.70
C ALA A 19 -13.22 22.37 -23.85
N ALA A 20 -12.56 21.98 -24.95
CA ALA A 20 -12.14 20.60 -25.16
C ALA A 20 -11.01 20.18 -24.19
N LEU A 21 -10.04 21.06 -23.93
CA LEU A 21 -8.96 20.82 -22.97
C LEU A 21 -9.49 20.70 -21.53
N HIS A 22 -10.53 21.47 -21.20
CA HIS A 22 -11.12 21.55 -19.87
C HIS A 22 -12.52 20.92 -19.80
N ALA A 23 -12.74 19.83 -20.55
CA ALA A 23 -14.06 19.20 -20.67
C ALA A 23 -14.63 18.69 -19.33
N ALA A 24 -13.78 18.43 -18.33
CA ALA A 24 -14.17 18.00 -16.99
C ALA A 24 -14.33 19.16 -15.97
N ASP A 25 -13.93 20.38 -16.33
CA ASP A 25 -13.93 21.52 -15.40
C ASP A 25 -15.20 22.34 -15.55
N ARG A 26 -16.14 22.16 -14.61
CA ARG A 26 -17.42 22.86 -14.59
C ARG A 26 -17.25 24.38 -14.55
N LYS A 27 -16.25 24.91 -13.83
CA LYS A 27 -16.06 26.36 -13.66
C LYS A 27 -15.55 26.98 -14.95
N VAL A 28 -14.57 26.35 -15.59
CA VAL A 28 -14.05 26.80 -16.88
C VAL A 28 -15.15 26.78 -17.94
N LEU A 29 -15.90 25.68 -18.05
CA LEU A 29 -17.03 25.59 -18.99
C LEU A 29 -18.11 26.64 -18.71
N ALA A 30 -18.38 26.98 -17.44
CA ALA A 30 -19.35 28.02 -17.08
C ALA A 30 -18.90 29.40 -17.55
N ALA A 31 -17.63 29.73 -17.37
CA ALA A 31 -17.08 31.02 -17.77
C ALA A 31 -17.00 31.13 -19.31
N LEU A 32 -16.64 30.04 -20.01
CA LEU A 32 -16.68 29.98 -21.48
C LEU A 32 -18.11 30.08 -22.03
N LEU A 33 -19.09 29.45 -21.36
CA LEU A 33 -20.51 29.54 -21.73
C LEU A 33 -21.04 30.96 -21.58
N ALA A 34 -20.71 31.63 -20.47
CA ALA A 34 -21.09 33.01 -20.22
C ALA A 34 -20.52 33.96 -21.29
N GLU A 35 -19.25 33.78 -21.67
CA GLU A 35 -18.64 34.55 -22.75
C GLU A 35 -19.30 34.24 -24.12
N ALA A 36 -19.50 32.97 -24.46
CA ALA A 36 -20.15 32.59 -25.72
C ALA A 36 -21.59 33.14 -25.83
N ALA A 37 -22.31 33.28 -24.70
CA ALA A 37 -23.66 33.83 -24.66
C ALA A 37 -23.72 35.33 -24.98
N LEU A 38 -22.62 36.07 -24.81
CA LEU A 38 -22.53 37.50 -25.10
C LEU A 38 -22.20 37.79 -26.58
N ARG A 39 -21.91 36.76 -27.37
CA ARG A 39 -21.46 36.91 -28.76
C ARG A 39 -22.60 36.68 -29.76
N PRO A 40 -22.73 37.54 -30.80
CA PRO A 40 -23.72 37.35 -31.83
C PRO A 40 -23.29 36.29 -32.86
N GLY A 41 -24.27 35.69 -33.55
CA GLY A 41 -24.06 34.85 -34.73
C GLY A 41 -24.26 33.35 -34.50
N GLN A 42 -24.48 32.62 -35.61
CA GLN A 42 -24.82 31.19 -35.58
C GLN A 42 -23.72 30.31 -34.98
N ARG A 43 -22.45 30.67 -35.21
CA ARG A 43 -21.30 29.94 -34.63
C ARG A 43 -21.26 30.06 -33.10
N ALA A 44 -21.54 31.24 -32.56
CA ALA A 44 -21.61 31.44 -31.11
C ALA A 44 -22.77 30.67 -30.48
N ILE A 45 -23.93 30.64 -31.14
CA ILE A 45 -25.09 29.84 -30.71
C ILE A 45 -24.75 28.35 -30.68
N ALA A 46 -24.10 27.83 -31.74
CA ALA A 46 -23.68 26.44 -31.80
C ALA A 46 -22.67 26.08 -30.71
N LEU A 47 -21.69 26.96 -30.46
CA LEU A 47 -20.72 26.80 -29.37
C LEU A 47 -21.41 26.79 -28.00
N ARG A 48 -22.32 27.74 -27.76
CA ARG A 48 -23.10 27.80 -26.52
C ARG A 48 -23.86 26.51 -26.26
N ALA A 49 -24.58 26.01 -27.27
CA ALA A 49 -25.32 24.75 -27.15
C ALA A 49 -24.40 23.55 -26.88
N ARG A 50 -23.20 23.53 -27.45
CA ARG A 50 -22.20 22.50 -27.17
C ARG A 50 -21.69 22.59 -25.73
N LEU A 51 -21.35 23.78 -25.25
CA LEU A 51 -20.89 24.02 -23.88
C LEU A 51 -21.96 23.64 -22.84
N SER A 52 -23.22 23.99 -23.09
CA SER A 52 -24.34 23.57 -22.23
C SER A 52 -24.44 22.06 -22.11
N ARG A 53 -24.39 21.31 -23.23
CA ARG A 53 -24.39 19.84 -23.20
C ARG A 53 -23.19 19.27 -22.44
N MET A 54 -22.01 19.87 -22.58
CA MET A 54 -20.81 19.46 -21.84
C MET A 54 -21.01 19.65 -20.32
N GLN A 55 -21.61 20.77 -19.90
CA GLN A 55 -21.91 21.00 -18.48
C GLN A 55 -22.98 20.07 -17.91
N GLU A 56 -24.02 19.77 -18.68
CA GLU A 56 -25.09 18.85 -18.29
C GLU A 56 -24.57 17.42 -18.11
N GLY A 57 -23.54 17.03 -18.89
CA GLY A 57 -22.88 15.72 -18.77
C GLY A 57 -21.96 15.58 -17.55
N LEU A 58 -21.64 16.67 -16.84
CA LEU A 58 -20.81 16.61 -15.64
C LEU A 58 -21.62 16.17 -14.43
N ALA A 59 -21.07 15.22 -13.66
CA ALA A 59 -21.61 14.86 -12.35
C ALA A 59 -21.79 16.13 -11.49
N PRO A 60 -22.86 16.25 -10.69
CA PRO A 60 -23.02 17.38 -9.78
C PRO A 60 -21.80 17.49 -8.85
N ASP A 61 -21.36 18.72 -8.57
CA ASP A 61 -20.30 18.93 -7.59
C ASP A 61 -20.81 18.37 -6.27
N ALA A 62 -20.05 17.44 -5.66
CA ALA A 62 -20.36 17.00 -4.30
C ALA A 62 -20.46 18.26 -3.43
N PRO A 63 -21.49 18.40 -2.58
CA PRO A 63 -21.70 19.61 -1.81
C PRO A 63 -20.42 19.87 -1.03
N ALA A 64 -19.80 21.03 -1.27
CA ALA A 64 -18.47 21.34 -0.75
C ALA A 64 -18.37 21.25 0.79
N GLY A 65 -19.51 21.24 1.49
CA GLY A 65 -19.58 20.93 2.93
C GLY A 65 -19.32 19.46 3.25
N GLU A 66 -19.93 18.52 2.54
CA GLU A 66 -19.78 17.08 2.77
C GLU A 66 -18.35 16.61 2.50
N LEU A 67 -17.75 17.06 1.39
CA LEU A 67 -16.34 16.76 1.10
C LEU A 67 -15.40 17.31 2.18
N ARG A 68 -15.65 18.53 2.68
CA ARG A 68 -14.84 19.11 3.76
C ARG A 68 -14.99 18.32 5.07
N LEU A 69 -16.20 17.87 5.38
CA LEU A 69 -16.45 17.04 6.57
C LEU A 69 -15.76 15.69 6.46
N LEU A 70 -15.83 15.04 5.30
CA LEU A 70 -15.13 13.78 5.02
C LEU A 70 -13.61 13.94 5.12
N LEU A 71 -13.06 15.03 4.55
CA LEU A 71 -11.63 15.32 4.65
C LEU A 71 -11.20 15.60 6.09
N ALA A 72 -12.00 16.31 6.88
CA ALA A 72 -11.74 16.55 8.29
C ALA A 72 -11.75 15.25 9.10
N ALA A 73 -12.76 14.40 8.88
CA ALA A 73 -12.86 13.10 9.53
C ALA A 73 -11.67 12.19 9.19
N ALA A 74 -11.30 12.11 7.90
CA ALA A 74 -10.15 11.34 7.45
C ALA A 74 -8.84 11.87 8.05
N ALA A 75 -8.68 13.19 8.17
CA ALA A 75 -7.50 13.78 8.80
C ALA A 75 -7.41 13.41 10.30
N THR A 76 -8.53 13.41 11.02
CA THR A 76 -8.58 12.96 12.42
C THR A 76 -8.21 11.48 12.55
N GLU A 77 -8.73 10.62 11.68
CA GLU A 77 -8.45 9.18 11.69
C GLU A 77 -6.97 8.89 11.40
N ILE A 78 -6.36 9.60 10.46
CA ILE A 78 -4.93 9.48 10.16
C ILE A 78 -4.07 9.82 11.39
N GLU A 79 -4.41 10.87 12.12
CA GLU A 79 -3.65 11.25 13.32
C GLU A 79 -3.80 10.22 14.46
N ASP A 80 -4.99 9.65 14.65
CA ASP A 80 -5.20 8.58 15.62
C ASP A 80 -4.40 7.31 15.25
N LEU A 81 -4.45 6.90 13.98
CA LEU A 81 -3.69 5.75 13.49
C LEU A 81 -2.18 5.96 13.64
N ARG A 82 -1.68 7.16 13.34
CA ARG A 82 -0.27 7.52 13.56
C ARG A 82 0.12 7.47 15.04
N ALA A 83 -0.76 7.92 15.94
CA ALA A 83 -0.52 7.84 17.39
C ALA A 83 -0.45 6.39 17.87
N ARG A 84 -1.37 5.53 17.40
CA ARG A 84 -1.37 4.09 17.71
C ARG A 84 -0.11 3.40 17.18
N LEU A 85 0.33 3.74 15.97
CA LEU A 85 1.55 3.20 15.38
C LEU A 85 2.78 3.57 16.20
N ARG A 86 2.93 4.86 16.57
CA ARG A 86 4.02 5.30 17.47
C ARG A 86 3.98 4.59 18.82
N ALA A 87 2.79 4.38 19.39
CA ALA A 87 2.64 3.66 20.65
C ALA A 87 3.03 2.18 20.52
N ALA A 88 2.67 1.52 19.41
CA ALA A 88 3.04 0.14 19.13
C ALA A 88 4.55 -0.01 18.88
N GLU A 89 5.16 0.93 18.15
CA GLU A 89 6.62 0.97 17.95
C GLU A 89 7.36 1.21 19.26
N ALA A 90 6.89 2.14 20.09
CA ALA A 90 7.46 2.36 21.42
C ALA A 90 7.30 1.12 22.32
N ALA A 91 6.17 0.43 22.26
CA ALA A 91 5.96 -0.82 22.99
C ALA A 91 6.88 -1.94 22.48
N LEU A 92 7.14 -2.01 21.18
CA LEU A 92 8.09 -2.96 20.60
C LEU A 92 9.55 -2.62 20.97
N ALA A 93 9.91 -1.35 21.03
CA ALA A 93 11.24 -0.89 21.43
C ALA A 93 11.47 -1.03 22.95
N ALA A 94 10.44 -0.81 23.76
CA ALA A 94 10.47 -0.98 25.21
C ALA A 94 10.33 -2.44 25.64
N ARG A 95 9.87 -3.32 24.74
CA ARG A 95 9.93 -4.75 24.95
C ARG A 95 11.40 -5.10 25.09
N PRO A 96 11.82 -5.67 26.24
CA PRO A 96 13.20 -6.08 26.41
C PRO A 96 13.54 -6.99 25.22
N PRO A 97 14.77 -6.90 24.65
CA PRO A 97 15.20 -7.88 23.66
C PRO A 97 14.89 -9.22 24.30
N ALA A 98 14.04 -10.03 23.63
CA ALA A 98 13.53 -11.28 24.19
C ALA A 98 14.72 -11.94 24.86
N CYS A 99 14.73 -11.94 26.19
CA CYS A 99 15.96 -12.14 26.95
C CYS A 99 16.66 -13.32 26.33
N GLU A 100 17.81 -13.07 25.71
CA GLU A 100 18.80 -14.10 25.55
C GLU A 100 19.13 -14.46 27.00
N ALA A 101 18.35 -15.38 27.56
CA ALA A 101 18.73 -16.05 28.76
C ALA A 101 20.11 -16.60 28.43
N VAL A 102 21.11 -16.07 29.11
CA VAL A 102 22.47 -16.62 29.18
C VAL A 102 22.37 -17.92 30.00
N GLY A 103 21.61 -18.85 29.44
CA GLY A 103 21.21 -20.14 29.93
C GLY A 103 20.96 -20.97 28.68
N GLU A 104 21.40 -22.22 28.70
CA GLU A 104 21.62 -23.09 27.54
C GLU A 104 20.70 -22.80 26.33
N PRO A 105 21.26 -22.64 25.11
CA PRO A 105 20.46 -22.35 23.93
C PRO A 105 19.40 -23.42 23.78
N GLY A 106 18.14 -23.05 24.01
CA GLY A 106 16.99 -23.95 23.91
C GLY A 106 16.97 -24.68 22.55
N PRO A 107 16.27 -25.81 22.45
CA PRO A 107 16.43 -26.76 21.34
C PRO A 107 16.25 -26.10 19.96
N HIS A 108 15.35 -25.12 19.84
CA HIS A 108 15.17 -24.31 18.64
C HIS A 108 16.47 -23.68 18.10
N ARG A 109 17.32 -23.10 18.96
CA ARG A 109 18.58 -22.46 18.53
C ARG A 109 19.61 -23.47 18.01
N ARG A 110 19.60 -24.72 18.51
CA ARG A 110 20.51 -25.79 18.04
C ARG A 110 20.26 -26.19 16.58
N VAL A 111 19.07 -25.91 16.05
CA VAL A 111 18.68 -26.15 14.65
C VAL A 111 18.39 -24.85 13.89
N TYR A 112 18.91 -23.72 14.38
CA TYR A 112 18.78 -22.40 13.76
C TYR A 112 17.33 -21.91 13.60
N LEU A 113 16.45 -22.30 14.53
CA LEU A 113 15.06 -21.86 14.63
C LEU A 113 14.87 -20.90 15.80
N THR A 114 13.84 -20.06 15.69
CA THR A 114 13.34 -19.25 16.82
C THR A 114 12.35 -20.08 17.65
N PRO A 115 12.19 -19.82 18.96
CA PRO A 115 11.20 -20.51 19.78
C PRO A 115 9.74 -20.34 19.31
N ASN A 116 9.46 -19.29 18.54
CA ASN A 116 8.14 -19.02 17.96
C ASN A 116 8.05 -19.48 16.49
N ALA A 117 8.93 -20.39 16.05
CA ALA A 117 8.91 -20.88 14.68
C ALA A 117 7.59 -21.64 14.43
N PRO A 118 6.84 -21.31 13.36
CA PRO A 118 5.60 -22.01 13.05
C PRO A 118 5.89 -23.45 12.64
N ALA A 119 4.95 -24.36 12.93
CA ALA A 119 5.12 -25.80 12.72
C ALA A 119 5.54 -26.19 11.29
N TRP A 120 5.04 -25.47 10.27
CA TRP A 120 5.43 -25.70 8.88
C TRP A 120 6.92 -25.42 8.64
N LEU A 121 7.49 -24.41 9.30
CA LEU A 121 8.90 -24.06 9.17
C LEU A 121 9.78 -25.09 9.86
N VAL A 122 9.37 -25.59 11.03
CA VAL A 122 10.05 -26.69 11.73
C VAL A 122 10.11 -27.93 10.82
N ALA A 123 9.00 -28.28 10.17
CA ALA A 123 8.92 -29.42 9.26
C ALA A 123 9.84 -29.27 8.03
N GLU A 124 9.88 -28.08 7.42
CA GLU A 124 10.76 -27.80 6.27
C GLU A 124 12.24 -27.81 6.65
N VAL A 125 12.62 -27.21 7.79
CA VAL A 125 14.00 -27.24 8.26
C VAL A 125 14.44 -28.66 8.60
N ARG A 126 13.56 -29.48 9.22
CA ARG A 126 13.82 -30.91 9.45
C ARG A 126 14.04 -31.67 8.14
N ARG A 127 13.22 -31.45 7.11
CA ARG A 127 13.41 -32.03 5.76
C ARG A 127 14.75 -31.63 5.13
N ALA A 128 15.13 -30.36 5.24
CA ALA A 128 16.41 -29.87 4.73
C ALA A 128 17.62 -30.51 5.45
N PHE A 129 17.56 -30.65 6.77
CA PHE A 129 18.58 -31.35 7.56
C PHE A 129 18.73 -32.81 7.13
N ARG A 130 17.61 -33.51 6.93
CA ARG A 130 17.62 -34.91 6.47
C ARG A 130 18.28 -35.06 5.10
N ARG A 131 18.02 -34.15 4.16
CA ARG A 131 18.67 -34.16 2.83
C ARG A 131 20.17 -33.89 2.91
N ARG A 132 20.58 -32.95 3.77
CA ARG A 132 21.98 -32.50 3.87
C ARG A 132 22.89 -33.50 4.57
N TYR A 133 22.39 -34.19 5.59
CA TYR A 133 23.18 -35.10 6.43
C TYR A 133 22.75 -36.57 6.29
N HIS A 134 22.09 -36.93 5.18
CA HIS A 134 21.69 -38.31 4.93
C HIS A 134 22.93 -39.22 4.81
N PRO A 135 22.98 -40.38 5.50
CA PRO A 135 24.14 -41.27 5.46
C PRO A 135 24.44 -41.81 4.06
N ASP A 136 23.41 -41.93 3.20
CA ASP A 136 23.58 -42.40 1.81
C ASP A 136 24.04 -41.30 0.85
N ALA A 137 24.12 -40.04 1.29
CA ALA A 137 24.63 -38.93 0.48
C ALA A 137 26.17 -38.82 0.52
N HIS A 138 26.85 -39.66 1.31
CA HIS A 138 28.30 -39.57 1.55
C HIS A 138 29.01 -40.89 1.25
N ASN A 139 29.84 -40.88 0.20
CA ASN A 139 30.64 -42.05 -0.23
C ASN A 139 31.88 -42.29 0.64
N ASP A 140 32.32 -41.30 1.41
CA ASP A 140 33.48 -41.37 2.30
C ASP A 140 33.05 -41.83 3.71
N SER A 141 33.63 -42.91 4.21
CA SER A 141 33.32 -43.51 5.52
C SER A 141 33.53 -42.55 6.69
N ALA A 142 34.51 -41.65 6.61
CA ALA A 142 34.77 -40.68 7.68
C ALA A 142 33.72 -39.56 7.70
N ARG A 143 33.27 -39.11 6.51
CA ARG A 143 32.20 -38.11 6.37
C ARG A 143 30.83 -38.69 6.71
N ARG A 144 30.58 -39.95 6.34
CA ARG A 144 29.35 -40.67 6.68
C ARG A 144 29.13 -40.76 8.19
N ARG A 145 30.16 -41.14 8.96
CA ARG A 145 30.08 -41.18 10.43
C ARG A 145 29.77 -39.81 11.04
N ARG A 146 30.48 -38.75 10.60
CA ARG A 146 30.23 -37.38 11.08
C ARG A 146 28.82 -36.90 10.72
N ALA A 147 28.34 -37.20 9.51
CA ALA A 147 27.00 -36.86 9.07
C ALA A 147 25.93 -37.60 9.89
N GLU A 148 26.14 -38.89 10.18
CA GLU A 148 25.26 -39.69 11.02
C GLU A 148 25.18 -39.14 12.46
N ASP A 149 26.30 -38.73 13.05
CA ASP A 149 26.33 -38.12 14.39
C ASP A 149 25.63 -36.76 14.42
N VAL A 150 25.73 -35.97 13.35
CA VAL A 150 25.00 -34.70 13.22
C VAL A 150 23.51 -34.94 12.99
N PHE A 151 23.15 -35.92 12.16
CA PHE A 151 21.78 -36.31 11.88
C PHE A 151 21.05 -36.77 13.14
N LYS A 152 21.65 -37.67 13.93
CA LYS A 152 21.07 -38.17 15.19
C LYS A 152 20.85 -37.05 16.20
N ARG A 153 21.83 -36.15 16.35
CA ARG A 153 21.71 -34.99 17.25
C ARG A 153 20.62 -34.02 16.79
N ALA A 154 20.53 -33.73 15.50
CA ALA A 154 19.50 -32.84 14.96
C ALA A 154 18.09 -33.45 15.11
N GLU A 155 17.89 -34.73 14.81
CA GLU A 155 16.59 -35.40 14.98
C GLU A 155 16.15 -35.47 16.46
N ALA A 156 17.09 -35.65 17.39
CA ALA A 156 16.79 -35.58 18.82
C ALA A 156 16.29 -34.18 19.24
N VAL A 157 16.92 -33.12 18.70
CA VAL A 157 16.50 -31.74 18.94
C VAL A 157 15.12 -31.45 18.33
N PHE A 158 14.83 -31.93 17.12
CA PHE A 158 13.49 -31.77 16.53
C PHE A 158 12.41 -32.51 17.33
N ALA A 159 12.72 -33.70 17.86
CA ALA A 159 11.81 -34.43 18.74
C ALA A 159 11.58 -33.72 20.09
N GLU A 160 12.57 -32.97 20.58
CA GLU A 160 12.44 -32.13 21.76
C GLU A 160 11.54 -30.91 21.49
N ILE A 161 11.71 -30.26 20.33
CA ILE A 161 10.85 -29.15 19.88
C ILE A 161 9.39 -29.59 19.74
N GLU A 162 9.15 -30.77 19.18
CA GLU A 162 7.82 -31.33 18.98
C GLU A 162 7.09 -31.65 20.30
N LYS A 163 7.84 -31.92 21.38
CA LYS A 163 7.28 -32.12 22.73
C LYS A 163 6.97 -30.81 23.47
N LEU A 164 7.58 -29.70 23.03
CA LEU A 164 7.44 -28.37 23.62
C LEU A 164 6.41 -27.50 22.90
N SER A 165 5.93 -27.96 21.73
CA SER A 165 4.90 -27.30 20.90
C SER A 165 3.52 -27.84 21.23
#